data_AF-A0A8J2NE30-F1
#
_entry.id   AF-A0A8J2NE30-F1
#
_cell.length_a   1.000
_cell.length_b   1.000
_cell.length_c   1.000
_cell.angle_alpha   90.00
_cell.angle_beta   90.00
_cell.angle_gamma   90.00
#
_symmetry.space_group_name_H-M   'P 1'
#
loop_
_entity.id
_entity.type
_entity.pdbx_description
1 polymer ?
#
loop_
_entity_poly.entity_id
_entity_poly.type
_entity_poly.pdbx_seq_one_letter_code
_entity_poly.pdbx_strand_id
1 'polypeptide(L)'
;MSSDAPTKDDVVKKPNAGETKDVDDSVDGQELRFTPEEEEALVKESDAAKQEANTLFASKQYQDALNKYDDAINSCPKYLYYPRAVIYSNIAACHIQLQDWKETIKAASDSLKALEKLEQSDSRLQSGKRKDDEEKTKQEDDDVEEEIVSTGASRAAPAPVTVDEEVKTLEANIQRIRCKALMRRARGRTEAGGWHNLAGAEEDCKALAAKPESLAPADLRVVQKQLRELPPRVKAAQEKEMGEMWGKLKDLGNGILKPFGLSTNNFQMVKDENTGGYSMNFQPGGKSQ
;
A
#
# COMPACT_ATOMS: atom_id res chain seq x y z
N MET A 1 10.52 22.53 -74.56
CA MET A 1 10.57 23.93 -75.02
C MET A 1 9.21 24.55 -74.76
N SER A 2 9.23 25.74 -74.16
CA SER A 2 8.14 26.73 -73.97
C SER A 2 6.92 26.30 -73.14
N SER A 3 6.74 26.76 -71.90
CA SER A 3 6.45 28.13 -71.41
C SER A 3 5.02 28.57 -71.71
N ASP A 4 4.13 28.53 -70.71
CA ASP A 4 3.47 29.74 -70.20
C ASP A 4 2.58 29.46 -68.97
N ALA A 5 2.85 30.23 -67.93
CA ALA A 5 1.87 30.78 -66.97
C ALA A 5 1.78 32.30 -67.31
N PRO A 6 0.82 33.14 -66.86
CA PRO A 6 0.15 33.04 -65.55
C PRO A 6 -1.28 33.69 -65.35
N THR A 7 -1.83 33.44 -64.14
CA THR A 7 -2.56 34.34 -63.20
C THR A 7 -4.04 34.77 -63.32
N LYS A 8 -4.60 34.89 -62.10
CA LYS A 8 -5.71 35.71 -61.55
C LYS A 8 -7.03 34.97 -61.38
N ASP A 9 -7.74 34.98 -60.26
CA ASP A 9 -7.66 35.66 -58.96
C ASP A 9 -8.38 34.73 -57.97
N ASP A 10 -7.86 34.52 -56.76
CA ASP A 10 -8.75 34.12 -55.67
C ASP A 10 -8.31 34.72 -54.33
N VAL A 11 -9.26 35.43 -53.75
CA VAL A 11 -9.14 36.37 -52.66
C VAL A 11 -9.32 35.64 -51.33
N VAL A 12 -8.33 35.80 -50.47
CA VAL A 12 -8.34 35.88 -49.00
C VAL A 12 -9.72 35.71 -48.32
N LYS A 13 -9.85 34.68 -47.45
CA LYS A 13 -10.42 34.87 -46.10
C LYS A 13 -10.03 33.76 -45.11
N LYS A 14 -9.29 34.14 -44.07
CA LYS A 14 -9.06 33.34 -42.85
C LYS A 14 -10.40 33.01 -42.16
N PRO A 15 -10.60 31.81 -41.61
CA PRO A 15 -11.57 31.62 -40.55
C PRO A 15 -10.96 31.88 -39.18
N ASN A 16 -11.79 32.54 -38.39
CA ASN A 16 -11.61 33.14 -37.09
C ASN A 16 -11.33 32.11 -35.98
N ALA A 17 -10.53 32.51 -35.00
CA ALA A 17 -10.42 31.81 -33.73
C ALA A 17 -11.78 31.82 -33.02
N GLY A 18 -12.33 30.64 -32.79
CA GLY A 18 -13.48 30.42 -31.93
C GLY A 18 -13.00 29.78 -30.64
N GLU A 19 -13.03 30.55 -29.57
CA GLU A 19 -12.77 30.14 -28.18
C GLU A 19 -13.68 28.95 -27.83
N THR A 20 -13.11 27.75 -27.70
CA THR A 20 -13.76 26.66 -26.97
C THR A 20 -13.59 26.94 -25.49
N LYS A 21 -14.66 27.44 -24.89
CA LYS A 21 -14.82 27.52 -23.44
C LYS A 21 -14.59 26.12 -22.86
N ASP A 22 -13.60 26.03 -22.00
CA ASP A 22 -13.44 24.94 -21.04
C ASP A 22 -14.74 24.86 -20.22
N VAL A 23 -15.53 23.83 -20.50
CA VAL A 23 -16.64 23.45 -19.62
C VAL A 23 -15.98 22.68 -18.50
N ASP A 24 -15.85 23.37 -17.38
CA ASP A 24 -15.67 22.82 -16.04
C ASP A 24 -16.72 21.73 -15.81
N ASP A 25 -16.33 20.47 -16.05
CA ASP A 25 -17.13 19.29 -15.73
C ASP A 25 -16.87 18.94 -14.26
N SER A 26 -17.32 19.84 -13.39
CA SER A 26 -17.53 19.58 -11.97
C SER A 26 -18.83 18.77 -11.82
N VAL A 27 -18.82 17.53 -12.32
CA VAL A 27 -19.89 16.55 -12.08
C VAL A 27 -19.51 15.73 -10.86
N ASP A 28 -20.26 15.94 -9.78
CA ASP A 28 -20.27 15.14 -8.56
C ASP A 28 -20.20 13.64 -8.90
N GLY A 29 -19.05 13.03 -8.56
CA GLY A 29 -18.72 11.65 -8.84
C GLY A 29 -19.51 10.65 -7.99
N GLN A 30 -20.80 10.47 -8.28
CA GLN A 30 -21.49 9.22 -7.96
C GLN A 30 -20.96 8.15 -8.92
N GLU A 31 -20.11 7.24 -8.41
CA GLU A 31 -19.71 6.04 -9.17
C GLU A 31 -20.98 5.35 -9.69
N LEU A 32 -21.12 5.24 -11.01
CA LEU A 32 -22.19 4.49 -11.66
C LEU A 32 -22.16 3.06 -11.12
N ARG A 33 -23.11 2.74 -10.25
CA ARG A 33 -23.28 1.40 -9.71
C ARG A 33 -24.06 0.57 -10.72
N PHE A 34 -23.56 -0.63 -11.01
CA PHE A 34 -24.24 -1.56 -11.90
C PHE A 34 -25.57 -2.03 -11.29
N THR A 35 -26.48 -2.51 -12.12
CA THR A 35 -27.65 -3.24 -11.61
C THR A 35 -27.18 -4.50 -10.88
N PRO A 36 -27.95 -5.03 -9.91
CA PRO A 36 -27.54 -6.24 -9.18
C PRO A 36 -27.22 -7.44 -10.09
N GLU A 37 -27.94 -7.59 -11.19
CA GLU A 37 -27.73 -8.67 -12.17
C GLU A 37 -26.42 -8.48 -12.96
N GLU A 38 -26.13 -7.26 -13.41
CA GLU A 38 -24.87 -6.92 -14.08
C GLU A 38 -23.67 -7.01 -13.12
N GLU A 39 -23.82 -6.56 -11.87
CA GLU A 39 -22.80 -6.68 -10.83
C GLU A 39 -22.47 -8.15 -10.57
N GLU A 40 -23.48 -9.01 -10.45
CA GLU A 40 -23.29 -10.45 -10.27
C GLU A 40 -22.57 -11.08 -11.47
N ALA A 41 -22.92 -10.69 -12.70
CA ALA A 41 -22.25 -11.16 -13.90
C ALA A 41 -20.76 -10.76 -13.93
N LEU A 42 -20.45 -9.50 -13.62
CA LEU A 42 -19.08 -8.98 -13.55
C LEU A 42 -18.26 -9.65 -12.43
N VAL A 43 -18.87 -9.92 -11.27
CA VAL A 43 -18.24 -10.66 -10.18
C VAL A 43 -17.94 -12.10 -10.59
N LYS A 44 -18.88 -12.79 -11.27
CA LYS A 44 -18.65 -14.15 -11.80
C LYS A 44 -17.51 -14.17 -12.82
N GLU A 45 -17.48 -13.20 -13.73
CA GLU A 45 -16.41 -13.07 -14.72
C GLU A 45 -15.04 -12.86 -14.05
N SER A 46 -14.97 -11.92 -13.11
CA SER A 46 -13.78 -11.64 -12.31
C SER A 46 -13.31 -12.87 -11.53
N ASP A 47 -14.22 -13.61 -10.92
CA ASP A 47 -13.92 -14.83 -10.17
C ASP A 47 -13.42 -15.96 -11.06
N ALA A 48 -13.97 -16.12 -12.27
CA ALA A 48 -13.49 -17.10 -13.24
C ALA A 48 -12.04 -16.77 -13.68
N ALA A 49 -11.77 -15.52 -14.05
CA ALA A 49 -10.42 -15.07 -14.40
C ALA A 49 -9.42 -15.27 -13.24
N LYS A 50 -9.84 -14.96 -12.00
CA LYS A 50 -9.04 -15.21 -10.78
C LYS A 50 -8.76 -16.69 -10.57
N GLN A 51 -9.71 -17.59 -10.82
CA GLN A 51 -9.52 -19.04 -10.69
C GLN A 51 -8.53 -19.59 -11.73
N GLU A 52 -8.62 -19.12 -12.97
CA GLU A 52 -7.62 -19.42 -14.01
C GLU A 52 -6.24 -18.91 -13.60
N ALA A 53 -6.14 -17.68 -13.09
CA ALA A 53 -4.89 -17.11 -12.59
C ALA A 53 -4.30 -17.92 -11.43
N ASN A 54 -5.12 -18.41 -10.50
CA ASN A 54 -4.68 -19.31 -9.42
C ASN A 54 -4.11 -20.63 -9.97
N THR A 55 -4.71 -21.17 -11.04
CA THR A 55 -4.25 -22.41 -11.69
C THR A 55 -2.90 -22.20 -12.38
N LEU A 56 -2.73 -21.07 -13.08
CA LEU A 56 -1.46 -20.67 -13.68
C LEU A 56 -0.38 -20.41 -12.62
N PHE A 57 -0.76 -19.77 -11.51
CA PHE A 57 0.13 -19.54 -10.36
C PHE A 57 0.62 -20.86 -9.76
N ALA A 58 -0.28 -21.83 -9.56
CA ALA A 58 0.08 -23.17 -9.09
C ALA A 58 1.01 -23.90 -10.08
N SER A 59 0.83 -23.65 -11.39
CA SER A 59 1.69 -24.14 -12.47
C SER A 59 3.01 -23.36 -12.62
N LYS A 60 3.29 -22.40 -11.74
CA LYS A 60 4.47 -21.52 -11.74
C LYS A 60 4.59 -20.61 -12.97
N GLN A 61 3.51 -20.44 -13.72
CA GLN A 61 3.44 -19.51 -14.85
C GLN A 61 3.04 -18.12 -14.34
N TYR A 62 3.97 -17.45 -13.65
CA TYR A 62 3.65 -16.22 -12.91
C TYR A 62 3.28 -15.03 -13.81
N GLN A 63 3.90 -14.92 -14.99
CA GLN A 63 3.56 -13.85 -15.95
C GLN A 63 2.17 -14.06 -16.56
N ASP A 64 1.84 -15.29 -16.95
CA ASP A 64 0.50 -15.61 -17.47
C ASP A 64 -0.57 -15.43 -16.38
N ALA A 65 -0.24 -15.80 -15.13
CA ALA A 65 -1.11 -15.55 -13.99
C ALA A 65 -1.34 -14.05 -13.75
N LEU A 66 -0.32 -13.20 -13.91
CA LEU A 66 -0.47 -11.74 -13.79
C LEU A 66 -1.45 -11.19 -14.83
N ASN A 67 -1.30 -11.57 -16.10
CA ASN A 67 -2.22 -11.16 -17.16
C ASN A 67 -3.67 -11.54 -16.82
N LYS A 68 -3.89 -12.75 -16.31
CA LYS A 68 -5.22 -13.19 -15.88
C LYS A 68 -5.75 -12.50 -14.62
N TYR A 69 -4.87 -12.10 -13.70
CA TYR A 69 -5.28 -11.25 -12.58
C TYR A 69 -5.62 -9.83 -13.01
N ASP A 70 -4.96 -9.30 -14.05
CA ASP A 70 -5.30 -8.02 -14.65
C ASP A 70 -6.68 -8.09 -15.33
N ASP A 71 -6.98 -9.18 -16.04
CA ASP A 71 -8.34 -9.42 -16.55
C ASP A 71 -9.36 -9.43 -15.40
N ALA A 72 -9.08 -10.17 -14.32
CA ALA A 72 -9.95 -10.24 -13.16
C ALA A 72 -10.19 -8.86 -12.51
N ILE A 73 -9.17 -8.00 -12.45
CA ILE A 73 -9.28 -6.70 -11.79
C ILE A 73 -9.98 -5.64 -12.66
N ASN A 74 -9.92 -5.81 -13.99
CA ASN A 74 -10.59 -4.96 -14.94
C ASN A 74 -12.08 -5.29 -15.02
N SER A 75 -12.47 -6.56 -14.89
CA SER A 75 -13.88 -6.96 -14.81
C SER A 75 -14.51 -6.65 -13.44
N CYS A 76 -13.71 -6.55 -12.36
CA CYS A 76 -14.21 -6.28 -11.02
C CYS A 76 -14.60 -4.80 -10.82
N PRO A 77 -15.87 -4.47 -10.49
CA PRO A 77 -16.31 -3.10 -10.22
C PRO A 77 -15.45 -2.39 -9.15
N LYS A 78 -15.14 -1.11 -9.37
CA LYS A 78 -14.17 -0.35 -8.54
C LYS A 78 -14.60 -0.20 -7.07
N TYR A 79 -15.91 -0.13 -6.82
CA TYR A 79 -16.49 -0.03 -5.48
C TYR A 79 -16.49 -1.36 -4.70
N LEU A 80 -16.20 -2.50 -5.35
CA LEU A 80 -16.09 -3.80 -4.67
C LEU A 80 -14.69 -3.98 -4.07
N TYR A 81 -14.49 -3.35 -2.92
CA TYR A 81 -13.17 -3.28 -2.29
C TYR A 81 -12.61 -4.63 -1.82
N TYR A 82 -13.44 -5.52 -1.26
CA TYR A 82 -12.97 -6.81 -0.74
C TYR A 82 -12.43 -7.74 -1.86
N PRO A 83 -13.17 -8.04 -2.95
CA PRO A 83 -12.64 -8.84 -4.04
C PRO A 83 -11.37 -8.25 -4.66
N ARG A 84 -11.34 -6.93 -4.87
CA ARG A 84 -10.15 -6.24 -5.39
C ARG A 84 -8.95 -6.39 -4.46
N ALA A 85 -9.15 -6.27 -3.14
CA ALA A 85 -8.08 -6.47 -2.16
C ALA A 85 -7.49 -7.88 -2.24
N VAL A 86 -8.32 -8.91 -2.43
CA VAL A 86 -7.88 -10.30 -2.62
C VAL A 86 -7.04 -10.44 -3.89
N ILE A 87 -7.51 -9.90 -5.01
CA ILE A 87 -6.80 -9.96 -6.30
C ILE A 87 -5.44 -9.27 -6.20
N TYR A 88 -5.38 -8.03 -5.70
CA TYR A 88 -4.11 -7.30 -5.48
C TYR A 88 -3.15 -8.07 -4.59
N SER A 89 -3.65 -8.73 -3.54
CA SER A 89 -2.83 -9.53 -2.65
C SER A 89 -2.19 -10.71 -3.40
N ASN A 90 -2.93 -11.35 -4.30
CA ASN A 90 -2.42 -12.45 -5.13
C ASN A 90 -1.46 -11.97 -6.22
N ILE A 91 -1.71 -10.82 -6.86
CA ILE A 91 -0.76 -10.15 -7.77
C ILE A 91 0.58 -9.93 -7.07
N ALA A 92 0.55 -9.43 -5.82
CA ALA A 92 1.77 -9.26 -5.02
C ALA A 92 2.49 -10.61 -4.78
N ALA A 93 1.77 -11.72 -4.64
CA ALA A 93 2.37 -13.04 -4.53
C ALA A 93 3.07 -13.47 -5.82
N CYS A 94 2.52 -13.17 -7.00
CA CYS A 94 3.18 -13.40 -8.29
C CYS A 94 4.49 -12.62 -8.40
N HIS A 95 4.46 -11.30 -8.09
CA HIS A 95 5.65 -10.46 -8.15
C HIS A 95 6.75 -10.90 -7.18
N ILE A 96 6.40 -11.45 -6.01
CA ILE A 96 7.39 -12.07 -5.10
C ILE A 96 8.11 -13.24 -5.77
N GLN A 97 7.40 -14.10 -6.50
CA GLN A 97 8.03 -15.24 -7.18
C GLN A 97 8.91 -14.79 -8.35
N LEU A 98 8.56 -13.67 -8.98
CA LEU A 98 9.33 -13.01 -10.03
C LEU A 98 10.49 -12.14 -9.49
N GLN A 99 10.58 -11.97 -8.16
CA GLN A 99 11.52 -11.07 -7.49
C GLN A 99 11.41 -9.60 -7.94
N ASP A 100 10.23 -9.20 -8.43
CA ASP A 100 9.92 -7.80 -8.72
C ASP A 100 9.42 -7.13 -7.43
N TRP A 101 10.38 -6.65 -6.64
CA TRP A 101 10.09 -6.07 -5.33
C TRP A 101 9.31 -4.76 -5.43
N LYS A 102 9.51 -3.98 -6.50
CA LYS A 102 8.82 -2.70 -6.68
C LYS A 102 7.32 -2.93 -6.90
N GLU A 103 6.97 -3.79 -7.85
CA GLU A 103 5.56 -4.09 -8.11
C GLU A 103 4.93 -4.91 -6.98
N THR A 104 5.71 -5.74 -6.26
CA THR A 104 5.24 -6.39 -5.01
C THR A 104 4.77 -5.36 -3.98
N ILE A 105 5.59 -4.34 -3.69
CA ILE A 105 5.28 -3.31 -2.68
C ILE A 105 4.04 -2.51 -3.09
N LYS A 106 3.93 -2.17 -4.38
CA LYS A 106 2.79 -1.45 -4.94
C LYS A 106 1.50 -2.27 -4.83
N ALA A 107 1.47 -3.49 -5.38
CA ALA A 107 0.29 -4.35 -5.34
C ALA A 107 -0.16 -4.67 -3.91
N ALA A 108 0.77 -4.95 -3.00
CA ALA A 108 0.44 -5.16 -1.59
C ALA A 108 -0.11 -3.90 -0.91
N SER A 109 0.39 -2.71 -1.28
CA SER A 109 -0.15 -1.45 -0.78
C SER A 109 -1.54 -1.16 -1.34
N ASP A 110 -1.81 -1.48 -2.60
CA ASP A 110 -3.13 -1.29 -3.20
C ASP A 110 -4.17 -2.25 -2.61
N SER A 111 -3.75 -3.48 -2.25
CA SER A 111 -4.57 -4.40 -1.45
C SER A 111 -4.96 -3.78 -0.10
N LEU A 112 -4.01 -3.18 0.62
CA LEU A 112 -4.28 -2.55 1.92
C LEU A 112 -5.17 -1.31 1.80
N LYS A 113 -4.95 -0.47 0.78
CA LYS A 113 -5.82 0.69 0.50
C LYS A 113 -7.26 0.26 0.19
N ALA A 114 -7.44 -0.83 -0.55
CA ALA A 114 -8.78 -1.36 -0.83
C ALA A 114 -9.47 -1.80 0.48
N LEU A 115 -8.77 -2.51 1.37
CA LEU A 115 -9.32 -2.89 2.67
C LEU A 115 -9.65 -1.67 3.55
N GLU A 116 -8.82 -0.64 3.53
CA GLU A 116 -9.09 0.61 4.26
C GLU A 116 -10.35 1.31 3.73
N LYS A 117 -10.51 1.41 2.41
CA LYS A 117 -11.72 1.95 1.79
C LYS A 117 -12.97 1.13 2.15
N LEU A 118 -12.85 -0.19 2.21
CA LEU A 118 -13.95 -1.07 2.65
C LEU A 118 -14.42 -0.71 4.05
N GLU A 119 -13.49 -0.60 5.01
CA GLU A 119 -13.78 -0.26 6.41
C GLU A 119 -14.35 1.17 6.57
N GLN A 120 -13.93 2.09 5.71
CA GLN A 120 -14.49 3.45 5.68
C GLN A 120 -15.92 3.47 5.13
N SER A 121 -16.21 2.63 4.12
CA SER A 121 -17.52 2.59 3.44
C SER A 121 -18.57 1.73 4.14
N ASP A 122 -18.18 0.67 4.85
CA ASP A 122 -19.10 -0.25 5.54
C ASP A 122 -19.21 0.12 7.02
N SER A 123 -20.31 0.81 7.37
CA SER A 123 -20.58 1.27 8.74
C SER A 123 -20.71 0.12 9.75
N ARG A 124 -21.01 -1.11 9.31
CA ARG A 124 -21.12 -2.28 10.21
C ARG A 124 -19.78 -2.64 10.82
N LEU A 125 -18.69 -2.51 10.04
CA LEU A 125 -17.31 -2.77 10.45
C LEU A 125 -16.75 -1.71 11.41
N GLN A 126 -17.43 -0.57 11.56
CA GLN A 126 -17.02 0.49 12.50
C GLN A 126 -17.59 0.28 13.90
N SER A 127 -18.63 -0.55 14.05
CA SER A 127 -19.33 -0.76 15.32
C SER A 127 -18.54 -1.60 16.34
N GLY A 128 -17.63 -2.47 15.89
CA GLY A 128 -16.78 -3.29 16.75
C GLY A 128 -15.80 -2.49 17.62
N LYS A 129 -15.38 -1.29 17.18
CA LYS A 129 -14.49 -0.40 17.94
C LYS A 129 -15.12 0.17 19.22
N ARG A 130 -16.44 0.10 19.39
CA ARG A 130 -17.14 0.63 20.58
C ARG A 130 -17.40 -0.42 21.67
N LYS A 131 -17.30 -1.72 21.36
CA LYS A 131 -17.63 -2.78 22.33
C LYS A 131 -16.43 -3.24 23.18
N ASP A 132 -15.20 -3.04 22.71
CA ASP A 132 -13.99 -3.46 23.46
C ASP A 132 -13.74 -2.64 24.75
N ASP A 133 -14.39 -1.48 24.92
CA ASP A 133 -14.27 -0.66 26.14
C ASP A 133 -15.30 -1.02 27.24
N GLU A 134 -16.39 -1.73 26.92
CA GLU A 134 -17.46 -2.05 27.91
C GLU A 134 -17.34 -3.44 28.54
N GLU A 135 -16.59 -4.37 27.95
CA GLU A 135 -16.51 -5.76 28.43
C GLU A 135 -15.40 -6.00 29.48
N LYS A 136 -14.84 -4.94 30.07
CA LYS A 136 -13.84 -5.01 31.16
C LYS A 136 -14.38 -4.79 32.57
N THR A 137 -15.70 -4.74 32.74
CA THR A 137 -16.33 -4.57 34.06
C THR A 137 -17.52 -5.49 34.22
N LYS A 138 -17.24 -6.77 34.52
CA LYS A 138 -18.04 -7.66 35.38
C LYS A 138 -17.34 -9.01 35.45
N GLN A 139 -16.43 -9.10 36.41
CA GLN A 139 -15.90 -10.36 36.90
C GLN A 139 -16.19 -10.35 38.40
N GLU A 140 -17.25 -11.06 38.81
CA GLU A 140 -17.48 -11.54 40.17
C GLU A 140 -18.54 -12.65 40.08
N ASP A 141 -18.06 -13.86 40.39
CA ASP A 141 -18.71 -15.06 40.95
C ASP A 141 -20.13 -15.44 40.51
N ASP A 142 -20.29 -16.64 39.93
CA ASP A 142 -21.04 -17.71 40.63
C ASP A 142 -20.80 -19.10 40.01
N ASP A 143 -21.23 -20.08 40.80
CA ASP A 143 -20.83 -21.47 40.96
C ASP A 143 -20.99 -22.46 39.79
N VAL A 144 -20.35 -23.61 39.98
CA VAL A 144 -20.32 -24.80 39.14
C VAL A 144 -21.69 -25.50 39.08
N GLU A 145 -22.20 -25.77 37.88
CA GLU A 145 -23.02 -26.97 37.63
C GLU A 145 -22.66 -27.61 36.27
N GLU A 146 -22.23 -28.87 36.34
CA GLU A 146 -21.98 -29.75 35.20
C GLU A 146 -23.32 -30.21 34.61
N GLU A 147 -23.63 -29.82 33.37
CA GLU A 147 -24.77 -30.37 32.63
C GLU A 147 -24.31 -31.31 31.51
N ILE A 148 -24.71 -32.56 31.66
CA ILE A 148 -24.47 -33.70 30.77
C ILE A 148 -25.43 -33.57 29.58
N VAL A 149 -24.94 -33.23 28.38
CA VAL A 149 -25.78 -33.18 27.17
C VAL A 149 -25.39 -34.23 26.14
N SER A 150 -26.04 -35.38 26.31
CA SER A 150 -26.52 -36.35 25.31
C SER A 150 -25.96 -36.31 23.88
N THR A 151 -25.29 -37.40 23.52
CA THR A 151 -24.91 -37.84 22.16
C THR A 151 -26.14 -38.12 21.30
N GLY A 152 -26.74 -37.09 20.68
CA GLY A 152 -27.98 -37.30 19.91
C GLY A 152 -28.44 -36.23 18.91
N ALA A 153 -27.58 -35.32 18.43
CA ALA A 153 -27.99 -34.27 17.48
C ALA A 153 -27.19 -34.28 16.16
N SER A 154 -27.15 -35.43 15.47
CA SER A 154 -26.65 -35.51 14.10
C SER A 154 -27.81 -35.45 13.11
N ARG A 155 -28.30 -34.23 12.83
CA ARG A 155 -29.02 -33.76 11.62
C ARG A 155 -29.84 -32.50 11.95
N ALA A 156 -29.15 -31.40 12.20
CA ALA A 156 -29.75 -30.07 12.04
C ALA A 156 -29.24 -29.50 10.71
N ALA A 157 -30.15 -29.04 9.86
CA ALA A 157 -29.78 -28.11 8.80
C ALA A 157 -29.05 -26.91 9.44
N PRO A 158 -28.03 -26.31 8.80
CA PRO A 158 -27.33 -25.18 9.40
C PRO A 158 -28.36 -24.09 9.75
N ALA A 159 -28.36 -23.67 11.02
CA ALA A 159 -29.19 -22.57 11.48
C ALA A 159 -28.92 -21.34 10.60
N PRO A 160 -29.93 -20.50 10.30
CA PRO A 160 -29.70 -19.25 9.59
C PRO A 160 -28.65 -18.44 10.35
N VAL A 161 -27.55 -18.13 9.68
CA VAL A 161 -26.47 -17.30 10.22
C VAL A 161 -27.04 -15.95 10.65
N THR A 162 -26.76 -15.54 11.88
CA THR A 162 -27.16 -14.22 12.36
C THR A 162 -26.30 -13.15 11.68
N VAL A 163 -26.85 -11.94 11.51
CA VAL A 163 -26.13 -10.80 10.91
C VAL A 163 -24.80 -10.53 11.62
N ASP A 164 -24.76 -10.75 12.94
CA ASP A 164 -23.53 -10.61 13.74
C ASP A 164 -22.46 -11.64 13.36
N GLU A 165 -22.84 -12.88 13.07
CA GLU A 165 -21.88 -13.90 12.62
C GLU A 165 -21.37 -13.60 11.21
N GLU A 166 -22.21 -13.07 10.32
CA GLU A 166 -21.76 -12.64 8.98
C GLU A 166 -20.73 -11.51 9.06
N VAL A 167 -20.94 -10.52 9.92
CA VAL A 167 -19.99 -9.41 10.12
C VAL A 167 -18.67 -9.92 10.70
N LYS A 168 -18.70 -10.79 11.73
CA LYS A 168 -17.49 -11.40 12.29
C LYS A 168 -16.70 -12.20 11.26
N THR A 169 -17.39 -12.98 10.41
CA THR A 169 -16.72 -13.74 9.35
C THR A 169 -16.07 -12.83 8.31
N LEU A 170 -16.72 -11.72 7.96
CA LEU A 170 -16.17 -10.69 7.07
C LEU A 170 -14.93 -10.03 7.70
N GLU A 171 -15.00 -9.65 8.97
CA GLU A 171 -13.86 -9.08 9.71
C GLU A 171 -12.66 -10.03 9.75
N ALA A 172 -12.88 -11.31 10.08
CA ALA A 172 -11.84 -12.34 10.07
C ALA A 172 -11.22 -12.51 8.66
N ASN A 173 -12.07 -12.49 7.63
CA ASN A 173 -11.63 -12.56 6.24
C ASN A 173 -10.80 -11.33 5.83
N ILE A 174 -11.20 -10.12 6.24
CA ILE A 174 -10.45 -8.87 6.04
C ILE A 174 -9.10 -8.95 6.75
N GLN A 175 -9.06 -9.35 8.02
CA GLN A 175 -7.81 -9.47 8.77
C GLN A 175 -6.87 -10.49 8.13
N ARG A 176 -7.38 -11.61 7.61
CA ARG A 176 -6.57 -12.61 6.90
C ARG A 176 -5.90 -12.02 5.65
N ILE A 177 -6.63 -11.26 4.84
CA ILE A 177 -6.08 -10.62 3.64
C ILE A 177 -5.10 -9.50 4.02
N ARG A 178 -5.41 -8.72 5.06
CA ARG A 178 -4.52 -7.69 5.60
C ARG A 178 -3.19 -8.29 6.06
N CYS A 179 -3.22 -9.39 6.82
CA CYS A 179 -1.99 -10.06 7.27
C CYS A 179 -1.14 -10.53 6.08
N LYS A 180 -1.76 -11.18 5.08
CA LYS A 180 -1.06 -11.59 3.85
C LYS A 180 -0.45 -10.40 3.13
N ALA A 181 -1.19 -9.32 2.94
CA ALA A 181 -0.71 -8.12 2.23
C ALA A 181 0.46 -7.45 2.99
N LEU A 182 0.36 -7.29 4.31
CA LEU A 182 1.44 -6.76 5.15
C LEU A 182 2.69 -7.64 5.07
N MET A 183 2.57 -8.97 5.17
CA MET A 183 3.70 -9.87 5.04
C MET A 183 4.38 -9.79 3.67
N ARG A 184 3.58 -9.72 2.60
CA ARG A 184 4.07 -9.58 1.22
C ARG A 184 4.80 -8.25 1.04
N ARG A 185 4.24 -7.15 1.58
CA ARG A 185 4.85 -5.82 1.53
C ARG A 185 6.14 -5.73 2.35
N ALA A 186 6.13 -6.28 3.57
CA ALA A 186 7.30 -6.34 4.44
C ALA A 186 8.46 -7.08 3.75
N ARG A 187 8.16 -8.22 3.12
CA ARG A 187 9.14 -8.97 2.33
C ARG A 187 9.67 -8.14 1.15
N GLY A 188 8.78 -7.59 0.33
CA GLY A 188 9.18 -6.75 -0.81
C GLY A 188 10.07 -5.58 -0.39
N ARG A 189 9.70 -4.88 0.69
CA ARG A 189 10.47 -3.77 1.25
C ARG A 189 11.84 -4.21 1.80
N THR A 190 11.90 -5.35 2.48
CA THR A 190 13.15 -5.88 3.03
C THR A 190 14.16 -6.24 1.93
N GLU A 191 13.67 -6.82 0.84
CA GLU A 191 14.49 -7.20 -0.32
C GLU A 191 14.85 -6.00 -1.21
N ALA A 192 13.94 -5.03 -1.37
CA ALA A 192 14.22 -3.78 -2.08
C ALA A 192 15.33 -2.96 -1.39
N GLY A 193 15.44 -3.06 -0.07
CA GLY A 193 16.46 -2.38 0.71
C GLY A 193 16.35 -0.85 0.66
N GLY A 194 17.36 -0.17 1.21
CA GLY A 194 17.34 1.27 1.43
C GLY A 194 16.53 1.66 2.65
N TRP A 195 16.83 2.84 3.20
CA TRP A 195 16.33 3.27 4.50
C TRP A 195 14.80 3.32 4.55
N HIS A 196 14.17 3.96 3.56
CA HIS A 196 12.70 4.09 3.52
C HIS A 196 11.98 2.75 3.44
N ASN A 197 12.48 1.81 2.64
CA ASN A 197 11.84 0.49 2.54
C ASN A 197 12.07 -0.31 3.82
N LEU A 198 13.29 -0.35 4.36
CA LEU A 198 13.58 -1.09 5.58
C LEU A 198 12.76 -0.56 6.77
N ALA A 199 12.61 0.76 6.90
CA ALA A 199 11.77 1.37 7.93
C ALA A 199 10.29 0.99 7.73
N GLY A 200 9.79 1.06 6.50
CA GLY A 200 8.43 0.61 6.20
C GLY A 200 8.20 -0.89 6.42
N ALA A 201 9.22 -1.72 6.22
CA ALA A 201 9.15 -3.16 6.53
C ALA A 201 9.04 -3.39 8.05
N GLU A 202 9.76 -2.60 8.84
CA GLU A 202 9.68 -2.65 10.30
C GLU A 202 8.28 -2.27 10.78
N GLU A 203 7.68 -1.23 10.21
CA GLU A 203 6.30 -0.82 10.48
C GLU A 203 5.29 -1.92 10.12
N ASP A 204 5.42 -2.54 8.96
CA ASP A 204 4.56 -3.65 8.54
C ASP A 204 4.65 -4.84 9.52
N CYS A 205 5.86 -5.18 9.96
CA CYS A 205 6.07 -6.24 10.95
C CYS A 205 5.50 -5.87 12.33
N LYS A 206 5.60 -4.60 12.77
CA LYS A 206 4.99 -4.12 14.01
C LYS A 206 3.46 -4.22 13.94
N ALA A 207 2.86 -3.85 12.81
CA ALA A 207 1.42 -3.97 12.59
C ALA A 207 0.95 -5.42 12.66
N LEU A 208 1.72 -6.37 12.11
CA LEU A 208 1.44 -7.80 12.22
C LEU A 208 1.56 -8.31 13.66
N ALA A 209 2.59 -7.88 14.40
CA ALA A 209 2.80 -8.30 15.78
C ALA A 209 1.74 -7.75 16.77
N ALA A 210 1.03 -6.69 16.40
CA ALA A 210 -0.07 -6.14 17.20
C ALA A 210 -1.33 -7.02 17.22
N LYS A 211 -1.47 -7.97 16.28
CA LYS A 211 -2.62 -8.89 16.18
C LYS A 211 -2.19 -10.34 15.97
N PRO A 212 -1.48 -10.95 16.94
CA PRO A 212 -0.90 -12.28 16.79
C PRO A 212 -1.93 -13.39 16.52
N GLU A 213 -3.16 -13.24 17.01
CA GLU A 213 -4.28 -14.18 16.82
C GLU A 213 -4.72 -14.34 15.36
N SER A 214 -4.42 -13.34 14.51
CA SER A 214 -4.76 -13.36 13.08
C SER A 214 -3.70 -14.05 12.22
N LEU A 215 -2.55 -14.43 12.79
CA LEU A 215 -1.43 -15.06 12.08
C LEU A 215 -1.31 -16.56 12.38
N ALA A 216 -0.83 -17.33 11.40
CA ALA A 216 -0.40 -18.70 11.66
C ALA A 216 0.86 -18.71 12.55
N PRO A 217 1.08 -19.74 13.39
CA PRO A 217 2.26 -19.81 14.24
C PRO A 217 3.60 -19.76 13.48
N ALA A 218 3.65 -20.28 12.25
CA ALA A 218 4.83 -20.20 11.40
C ALA A 218 5.11 -18.74 10.96
N ASP A 219 4.07 -18.02 10.57
CA ASP A 219 4.15 -16.63 10.13
C ASP A 219 4.55 -15.72 11.28
N LEU A 220 4.02 -15.96 12.49
CA LEU A 220 4.39 -15.25 13.71
C LEU A 220 5.90 -15.34 13.98
N ARG A 221 6.51 -16.53 13.83
CA ARG A 221 7.96 -16.71 14.01
C ARG A 221 8.76 -15.91 12.99
N VAL A 222 8.29 -15.85 11.74
CA VAL A 222 8.92 -15.03 10.69
C VAL A 222 8.87 -13.55 11.08
N VAL A 223 7.71 -13.05 11.52
CA VAL A 223 7.55 -11.66 11.95
C VAL A 223 8.44 -11.33 13.15
N GLN A 224 8.48 -12.19 14.16
CA GLN A 224 9.34 -12.00 15.34
C GLN A 224 10.83 -11.98 14.98
N LYS A 225 11.25 -12.83 14.04
CA LYS A 225 12.62 -12.80 13.51
C LYS A 225 12.92 -11.47 12.82
N GLN A 226 12.03 -11.02 11.93
CA GLN A 226 12.18 -9.75 11.22
C GLN A 226 12.26 -8.56 12.18
N LEU A 227 11.43 -8.53 13.24
CA LEU A 227 11.47 -7.47 14.25
C LEU A 227 12.78 -7.40 15.05
N ARG A 228 13.56 -8.48 15.08
CA ARG A 228 14.90 -8.48 15.69
C ARG A 228 15.97 -8.00 14.71
N GLU A 229 15.82 -8.34 13.43
CA GLU A 229 16.83 -8.11 12.40
C GLU A 229 16.70 -6.75 11.70
N LEU A 230 15.49 -6.21 11.56
CA LEU A 230 15.24 -4.96 10.85
C LEU A 230 15.75 -3.71 11.58
N PRO A 231 15.53 -3.50 12.89
CA PRO A 231 15.97 -2.26 13.56
C PRO A 231 17.45 -1.89 13.37
N PRO A 232 18.43 -2.80 13.55
CA PRO A 232 19.83 -2.46 13.29
C PRO A 232 20.11 -2.18 11.81
N ARG A 233 19.41 -2.86 10.89
CA ARG A 233 19.53 -2.61 9.43
C ARG A 233 18.96 -1.25 9.05
N VAL A 234 17.84 -0.85 9.63
CA VAL A 234 17.21 0.48 9.44
C VAL A 234 18.17 1.57 9.89
N LYS A 235 18.72 1.45 11.10
CA LYS A 235 19.68 2.43 11.63
C LYS A 235 20.93 2.55 10.76
N ALA A 236 21.50 1.41 10.34
CA ALA A 236 22.68 1.41 9.47
C ALA A 236 22.38 2.05 8.09
N ALA A 237 21.22 1.74 7.49
CA ALA A 237 20.80 2.36 6.23
C ALA A 237 20.53 3.85 6.37
N GLN A 238 19.91 4.27 7.48
CA GLN A 238 19.67 5.68 7.80
C GLN A 238 20.98 6.46 7.90
N GLU A 239 21.95 5.98 8.68
CA GLU A 239 23.24 6.65 8.86
C GLU A 239 24.00 6.76 7.53
N LYS A 240 24.00 5.68 6.74
CA LYS A 240 24.63 5.65 5.42
C LYS A 240 24.00 6.65 4.45
N GLU A 241 22.69 6.57 4.25
CA GLU A 241 21.99 7.43 3.28
C GLU A 241 21.99 8.90 3.72
N MET A 242 21.83 9.17 5.02
CA MET A 242 21.95 10.53 5.55
C MET A 242 23.37 11.10 5.36
N GLY A 243 24.41 10.28 5.55
CA GLY A 243 25.79 10.65 5.25
C GLY A 243 26.02 10.99 3.77
N GLU A 244 25.49 10.17 2.86
CA GLU A 244 25.57 10.41 1.42
C GLU A 244 24.79 11.66 0.99
N MET A 245 23.59 11.87 1.54
CA MET A 245 22.79 13.08 1.29
C MET A 245 23.47 14.33 1.81
N TRP A 246 24.04 14.26 3.01
CA TRP A 246 24.81 15.37 3.60
C TRP A 246 26.06 15.69 2.77
N GLY A 247 26.75 14.66 2.25
CA GLY A 247 27.86 14.82 1.31
C GLY A 247 27.42 15.56 0.05
N LYS A 248 26.36 15.11 -0.60
CA LYS A 248 25.80 15.77 -1.80
C LYS A 248 25.36 17.21 -1.53
N LEU A 249 24.77 17.48 -0.37
CA LEU A 249 24.36 18.83 0.02
C LEU A 249 25.57 19.74 0.23
N LYS A 250 26.64 19.20 0.85
CA LYS A 250 27.92 19.91 0.97
C LYS A 250 28.54 20.19 -0.39
N ASP A 251 28.56 19.21 -1.29
CA ASP A 251 29.13 19.38 -2.63
C ASP A 251 28.35 20.42 -3.45
N LEU A 252 27.01 20.42 -3.35
CA LEU A 252 26.17 21.45 -3.96
C LEU A 252 26.48 22.84 -3.37
N GLY A 253 26.57 22.94 -2.04
CA GLY A 253 26.95 24.18 -1.35
C GLY A 253 28.33 24.66 -1.77
N ASN A 254 29.30 23.76 -1.87
CA ASN A 254 30.65 24.04 -2.36
C ASN A 254 30.64 24.52 -3.81
N GLY A 255 29.77 23.97 -4.67
CA GLY A 255 29.59 24.46 -6.04
C GLY A 255 29.17 25.93 -6.11
N ILE A 256 28.28 26.36 -5.21
CA ILE A 256 27.84 27.76 -5.09
C ILE A 256 28.92 28.64 -4.47
N LEU A 257 29.68 28.12 -3.50
CA LEU A 257 30.66 28.88 -2.72
C LEU A 257 32.03 28.99 -3.41
N LYS A 258 32.36 28.07 -4.32
CA LYS A 258 33.67 28.01 -5.00
C LYS A 258 34.02 29.27 -5.79
N PRO A 259 33.11 29.94 -6.55
CA PRO A 259 33.39 31.23 -7.18
C PRO A 259 33.76 32.35 -6.21
N PHE A 260 33.42 32.21 -4.93
CA PHE A 260 33.74 33.16 -3.87
C PHE A 260 34.98 32.77 -3.05
N GLY A 261 35.68 31.70 -3.42
CA GLY A 261 36.82 31.18 -2.66
C GLY A 261 36.42 30.57 -1.30
N LEU A 262 35.15 30.21 -1.14
CA LEU A 262 34.59 29.66 0.09
C LEU A 262 34.22 28.18 -0.07
N SER A 263 34.08 27.48 1.06
CA SER A 263 33.55 26.12 1.12
C SER A 263 32.63 25.95 2.33
N THR A 264 31.81 24.92 2.33
CA THR A 264 30.96 24.51 3.47
C THR A 264 31.77 24.17 4.71
N ASN A 265 33.09 23.90 4.57
CA ASN A 265 33.98 23.66 5.71
C ASN A 265 34.45 24.95 6.37
N ASN A 266 34.34 26.10 5.68
CA ASN A 266 34.68 27.40 6.26
C ASN A 266 33.66 27.82 7.34
N PHE A 267 32.47 27.23 7.36
CA PHE A 267 31.40 27.55 8.30
C PHE A 267 31.22 26.39 9.29
N GLN A 268 31.87 26.46 10.45
CA GLN A 268 31.76 25.45 11.50
C GLN A 268 30.66 25.84 12.49
N MET A 269 29.70 24.94 12.71
CA MET A 269 28.75 25.10 13.81
C MET A 269 29.40 24.65 15.11
N VAL A 270 29.43 25.54 16.10
CA VAL A 270 29.89 25.27 17.47
C VAL A 270 28.67 25.36 18.39
N LYS A 271 28.35 24.26 19.05
CA LYS A 271 27.28 24.20 20.05
C LYS A 271 27.84 24.73 21.37
N ASP A 272 27.19 25.73 21.95
CA ASP A 272 27.48 26.21 23.30
C ASP A 272 26.80 25.29 24.32
N GLU A 273 27.60 24.55 25.09
CA GLU A 273 27.11 23.57 26.08
C GLU A 273 26.33 24.22 27.24
N ASN A 274 26.52 25.53 27.49
CA ASN A 274 25.88 26.23 28.60
C ASN A 274 24.51 26.82 28.24
N THR A 275 24.34 27.28 27.02
CA THR A 275 23.09 27.93 26.55
C THR A 275 22.26 27.00 25.65
N GLY A 276 22.83 25.89 25.19
CA GLY A 276 22.22 25.00 24.21
C GLY A 276 22.11 25.61 22.80
N GLY A 277 22.59 26.85 22.61
CA GLY A 277 22.55 27.58 21.36
C GLY A 277 23.59 27.09 20.35
N TYR A 278 23.25 27.21 19.06
CA TYR A 278 24.18 26.95 17.96
C TYR A 278 24.77 28.27 17.48
N SER A 279 26.10 28.42 17.55
CA SER A 279 26.83 29.54 16.95
C SER A 279 27.56 29.08 15.70
N MET A 280 27.61 29.92 14.66
CA MET A 280 28.31 29.60 13.41
C MET A 280 29.61 30.38 13.35
N ASN A 281 30.74 29.67 13.44
CA ASN A 281 32.07 30.25 13.39
C ASN A 281 32.64 30.15 11.97
N PHE A 282 33.16 31.26 11.45
CA PHE A 282 33.78 31.30 10.13
C PHE A 282 35.30 31.16 10.26
N GLN A 283 35.87 30.11 9.67
CA GLN A 283 37.31 29.93 9.52
C GLN A 283 37.70 30.16 8.05
N PRO A 284 38.47 31.22 7.75
CA PRO A 284 39.00 31.42 6.41
C PRO A 284 39.91 30.24 6.04
N GLY A 285 39.55 29.49 4.99
CA GLY A 285 40.37 28.40 4.48
C GLY A 285 41.79 28.89 4.19
N GLY A 286 42.78 28.21 4.77
CA GLY A 286 44.19 28.58 4.63
C GLY A 286 44.60 28.65 3.16
N LYS A 287 45.29 29.74 2.78
CA LYS A 287 45.91 29.90 1.47
C LYS A 287 46.82 28.71 1.22
N SER A 288 46.50 27.86 0.24
CA SER A 288 47.52 27.07 -0.44
C SER A 288 48.48 28.08 -1.08
N GLN A 289 49.76 28.03 -0.67
CA GLN A 289 50.84 28.77 -1.31
C GLN A 289 50.93 28.42 -2.80
#